data_AF-A0A3E0C1G2-F1
#
_entry.id   AF-A0A3E0C1G2-F1
#
_cell.length_a   1.000
_cell.length_b   1.000
_cell.length_c   1.000
_cell.angle_alpha   90.00
_cell.angle_beta   90.00
_cell.angle_gamma   90.00
#
_symmetry.space_group_name_H-M   'P 1'
#
loop_
_entity.id
_entity.type
_entity.pdbx_description
1 polymer ?
#
loop_
_entity_poly.entity_id
_entity_poly.type
_entity_poly.pdbx_seq_one_letter_code
_entity_poly.pdbx_strand_id
1 'polypeptide(L)'
;MDILDSLRQAPSAELYRLYLAIGKMLDDPRRILEVRQRLHLGMEVSYIGGDPLAPPSHGTVVELRQTQAVIQDNQSRQRWSVRYAAAIPDTASGPTHAPPSPPPRAQREKFFIGDTVGFTDKHLSERVGIIVRLNAKTASVAVNDSEGHWRVSYALLRKIVDILPRDTVNAGSADGYVARTRSCWRIRARGAKPTRFAGIRSSA
;
A
#
# COMPACT_ATOMS: atom_id res chain seq x y z
N MET A 1 5.22 13.56 -32.80
CA MET A 1 5.56 12.13 -32.95
C MET A 1 4.71 11.36 -31.98
N ASP A 2 3.90 10.43 -32.48
CA ASP A 2 3.25 9.43 -31.63
C ASP A 2 4.34 8.49 -31.06
N ILE A 3 4.18 8.09 -29.80
CA ILE A 3 5.06 7.09 -29.19
C ILE A 3 4.91 5.74 -29.90
N LEU A 4 3.70 5.41 -30.39
CA LEU A 4 3.43 4.18 -31.15
C LEU A 4 4.13 4.17 -32.51
N ASP A 5 4.23 5.31 -33.19
CA ASP A 5 4.98 5.42 -34.45
C ASP A 5 6.48 5.23 -34.25
N SER A 6 7.00 5.75 -33.14
CA SER A 6 8.40 5.60 -32.76
C SER A 6 8.74 4.14 -32.44
N LEU A 7 7.81 3.42 -31.79
CA LEU A 7 7.93 1.98 -31.54
C LEU A 7 7.77 1.14 -32.81
N ARG A 8 6.88 1.52 -33.75
CA ARG A 8 6.72 0.82 -35.03
C ARG A 8 7.98 0.85 -35.91
N GLN A 9 8.84 1.86 -35.74
CA GLN A 9 10.11 2.01 -36.48
C GLN A 9 11.33 1.51 -35.69
N ALA A 10 11.17 1.14 -34.42
CA ALA A 10 12.28 0.71 -33.57
C ALA A 10 12.76 -0.72 -33.90
N PRO A 11 14.08 -0.99 -33.83
CA PRO A 11 14.60 -2.34 -34.03
C PRO A 11 14.17 -3.27 -32.89
N SER A 12 13.93 -4.55 -33.20
CA SER A 12 13.37 -5.54 -32.25
C SER A 12 14.17 -5.70 -30.96
N ALA A 13 15.49 -5.48 -30.99
CA ALA A 13 16.35 -5.50 -29.81
C ALA A 13 16.03 -4.36 -28.83
N GLU A 14 15.65 -3.19 -29.33
CA GLU A 14 15.28 -2.03 -28.51
C GLU A 14 13.85 -2.18 -27.97
N LEU A 15 12.93 -2.72 -28.77
CA LEU A 15 11.60 -3.13 -28.30
C LEU A 15 11.68 -4.14 -27.16
N TYR A 16 12.60 -5.11 -27.24
CA TYR A 16 12.80 -6.10 -26.19
C TYR A 16 13.42 -5.49 -24.91
N ARG A 17 14.40 -4.57 -25.04
CA ARG A 17 14.93 -3.80 -23.91
C ARG A 17 13.84 -3.00 -23.22
N LEU A 18 12.99 -2.32 -23.99
CA LEU A 18 11.87 -1.54 -23.47
C LEU A 18 10.84 -2.44 -22.77
N TYR A 19 10.50 -3.60 -23.35
CA TYR A 19 9.63 -4.59 -22.71
C TYR A 19 10.15 -5.01 -21.33
N LEU A 20 11.45 -5.32 -21.21
CA LEU A 20 12.08 -5.68 -19.93
C LEU A 20 12.12 -4.50 -18.94
N ALA A 21 12.38 -3.28 -19.42
CA ALA A 21 12.40 -2.08 -18.59
C ALA A 21 11.00 -1.75 -18.05
N ILE A 22 9.99 -1.75 -18.92
CA ILE A 22 8.58 -1.57 -18.55
C ILE A 22 8.15 -2.66 -17.58
N GLY A 23 8.47 -3.94 -17.84
CA GLY A 23 8.15 -5.04 -16.92
C GLY A 23 8.66 -4.78 -15.50
N LYS A 24 9.93 -4.38 -15.34
CA LYS A 24 10.50 -3.99 -14.05
C LYS A 24 9.81 -2.77 -13.42
N MET A 25 9.42 -1.77 -14.22
CA MET A 25 8.70 -0.60 -13.74
C MET A 25 7.27 -0.92 -13.29
N LEU A 26 6.57 -1.84 -13.97
CA LEU A 26 5.22 -2.27 -13.60
C LEU A 26 5.20 -3.12 -12.33
N ASP A 27 6.31 -3.80 -12.03
CA ASP A 27 6.51 -4.59 -10.81
C ASP A 27 7.14 -3.77 -9.65
N ASP A 28 7.26 -2.44 -9.79
CA ASP A 28 7.70 -1.54 -8.71
C ASP A 28 6.68 -1.55 -7.55
N PRO A 29 7.08 -1.95 -6.32
CA PRO A 29 6.17 -2.01 -5.18
C PRO A 29 5.54 -0.66 -4.83
N ARG A 30 6.19 0.47 -5.14
CA ARG A 30 5.64 1.82 -4.88
C ARG A 30 4.41 2.08 -5.74
N ARG A 31 4.51 1.83 -7.05
CA ARG A 31 3.40 1.96 -8.02
C ARG A 31 2.27 0.99 -7.70
N ILE A 32 2.60 -0.25 -7.32
CA ILE A 32 1.61 -1.23 -6.89
C ILE A 32 0.81 -0.71 -5.68
N LEU A 33 1.49 -0.15 -4.67
CA LEU A 33 0.83 0.41 -3.49
C LEU A 33 -0.03 1.65 -3.82
N GLU A 34 0.47 2.56 -4.67
CA GLU A 34 -0.26 3.77 -5.09
C GLU A 34 -1.60 3.46 -5.78
N VAL A 35 -1.65 2.41 -6.62
CA VAL A 35 -2.90 1.97 -7.26
C VAL A 35 -3.75 1.17 -6.28
N ARG A 36 -3.15 0.26 -5.49
CA ARG A 36 -3.87 -0.57 -4.51
C ARG A 36 -4.59 0.27 -3.44
N GLN A 37 -4.03 1.41 -3.03
CA GLN A 37 -4.67 2.33 -2.08
C GLN A 37 -5.94 2.99 -2.62
N ARG A 38 -6.14 3.04 -3.94
CA ARG A 38 -7.32 3.62 -4.59
C ARG A 38 -8.40 2.58 -4.88
N LEU A 39 -8.02 1.30 -4.91
CA LEU A 39 -8.89 0.17 -5.21
C LEU A 39 -9.53 -0.37 -3.94
N HIS A 40 -10.85 -0.54 -3.98
CA HIS A 40 -11.64 -1.06 -2.87
C HIS A 40 -12.40 -2.33 -3.31
N LEU A 41 -12.68 -3.24 -2.38
CA LEU A 41 -13.55 -4.39 -2.68
C LEU A 41 -14.96 -3.89 -3.00
N GLY A 42 -15.58 -4.43 -4.05
CA GLY A 42 -16.89 -3.99 -4.55
C GLY A 42 -16.84 -2.73 -5.44
N MET A 43 -15.66 -2.15 -5.68
CA MET A 43 -15.49 -0.99 -6.56
C MET A 43 -15.62 -1.39 -8.04
N GLU A 44 -16.38 -0.62 -8.82
CA GLU A 44 -16.37 -0.71 -10.29
C GLU A 44 -15.11 -0.04 -10.84
N VAL A 45 -14.44 -0.71 -11.77
CA VAL A 45 -13.17 -0.31 -12.35
C VAL A 45 -13.11 -0.70 -13.82
N SER A 46 -12.38 0.07 -14.59
CA SER A 46 -11.96 -0.33 -15.94
C SER A 46 -10.70 -1.18 -15.85
N TYR A 47 -10.53 -2.16 -16.74
CA TYR A 47 -9.31 -2.97 -16.80
C TYR A 47 -8.90 -3.30 -18.23
N ILE A 48 -7.58 -3.35 -18.46
CA ILE A 48 -7.03 -3.80 -19.75
C ILE A 48 -6.92 -5.33 -19.71
N GLY A 49 -7.52 -5.98 -20.70
CA GLY A 49 -7.57 -7.43 -20.82
C GLY A 49 -6.30 -8.05 -21.40
N GLY A 50 -6.43 -9.26 -21.95
CA GLY A 50 -5.33 -9.95 -22.63
C GLY A 50 -4.91 -9.35 -23.97
N ASP A 51 -5.79 -8.53 -24.59
CA ASP A 51 -5.50 -7.77 -25.80
C ASP A 51 -5.18 -6.30 -25.41
N PRO A 52 -3.95 -5.80 -25.65
CA PRO A 52 -3.57 -4.42 -25.34
C PRO A 52 -4.11 -3.38 -26.35
N LEU A 53 -4.69 -3.81 -27.48
CA LEU A 53 -5.31 -2.93 -28.48
C LEU A 53 -6.84 -2.84 -28.31
N ALA A 54 -7.44 -3.75 -27.55
CA ALA A 54 -8.86 -3.72 -27.22
C ALA A 54 -9.19 -2.58 -26.24
N PRO A 55 -10.41 -2.01 -26.30
CA PRO A 55 -10.86 -1.03 -25.31
C PRO A 55 -10.88 -1.65 -23.89
N PRO A 56 -10.62 -0.85 -22.83
CA PRO A 56 -10.75 -1.33 -21.46
C PRO A 56 -12.14 -1.91 -21.18
N SER A 57 -12.18 -3.07 -20.53
CA SER A 57 -13.41 -3.72 -20.10
C SER A 57 -13.81 -3.23 -18.69
N HIS A 58 -15.10 -3.26 -18.35
CA HIS A 58 -15.59 -2.84 -17.04
C HIS A 58 -15.91 -4.03 -16.14
N GLY A 59 -15.53 -3.95 -14.86
CA GLY A 59 -15.79 -5.00 -13.90
C GLY A 59 -15.66 -4.54 -12.45
N THR A 60 -16.06 -5.40 -11.52
CA THR A 60 -16.03 -5.12 -10.08
C THR A 60 -14.84 -5.80 -9.41
N VAL A 61 -14.09 -5.09 -8.57
CA VAL A 61 -13.00 -5.67 -7.77
C VAL A 61 -13.59 -6.64 -6.73
N VAL A 62 -13.27 -7.94 -6.83
CA VAL A 62 -13.75 -8.97 -5.90
C VAL A 62 -12.68 -9.48 -4.92
N GLU A 63 -11.39 -9.30 -5.22
CA GLU A 63 -10.30 -9.67 -4.32
C GLU A 63 -9.07 -8.77 -4.55
N LEU A 64 -8.33 -8.44 -3.49
CA LEU A 64 -7.11 -7.62 -3.55
C LEU A 64 -5.91 -8.40 -2.99
N ARG A 65 -5.15 -9.04 -3.88
CA ARG A 65 -3.96 -9.85 -3.55
C ARG A 65 -2.73 -8.96 -3.37
N GLN A 66 -1.57 -9.57 -3.08
CA GLN A 66 -0.34 -8.82 -2.82
C GLN A 66 0.17 -8.03 -4.04
N THR A 67 0.12 -8.63 -5.24
CA THR A 67 0.63 -8.04 -6.50
C THR A 67 -0.41 -8.00 -7.63
N GLN A 68 -1.62 -8.52 -7.39
CA GLN A 68 -2.70 -8.62 -8.37
C GLN A 68 -4.04 -8.23 -7.75
N ALA A 69 -4.96 -7.73 -8.58
CA ALA A 69 -6.37 -7.57 -8.23
C ALA A 69 -7.17 -8.63 -9.00
N VAL A 70 -8.18 -9.23 -8.35
CA VAL A 70 -9.15 -10.08 -9.03
C VAL A 70 -10.38 -9.23 -9.32
N ILE A 71 -10.69 -9.08 -10.59
CA ILE A 71 -11.83 -8.33 -11.10
C ILE A 71 -12.84 -9.33 -11.64
N GLN A 72 -14.11 -9.15 -11.30
CA GLN A 72 -15.22 -9.85 -11.92
C GLN A 72 -15.74 -8.99 -13.07
N ASP A 73 -15.60 -9.47 -14.30
CA ASP A 73 -16.12 -8.82 -15.49
C ASP A 73 -17.63 -8.67 -15.43
N ASN A 74 -18.17 -7.51 -15.80
CA ASN A 74 -19.60 -7.21 -15.63
C ASN A 74 -20.47 -8.01 -16.63
N GLN A 75 -19.98 -8.21 -17.86
CA GLN A 75 -20.71 -8.89 -18.94
C GLN A 75 -20.71 -10.42 -18.78
N SER A 76 -19.53 -11.02 -18.67
CA SER A 76 -19.33 -12.48 -18.63
C SER A 76 -19.43 -13.06 -17.21
N ARG A 77 -19.40 -12.22 -16.17
CA ARG A 77 -19.31 -12.60 -14.75
C ARG A 77 -18.06 -13.44 -14.43
N GLN A 78 -17.11 -13.56 -15.35
CA GLN A 78 -15.86 -14.29 -15.18
C GLN A 78 -14.89 -13.50 -14.28
N ARG A 79 -14.06 -14.22 -13.51
CA ARG A 79 -13.04 -13.63 -12.64
C ARG A 79 -11.68 -13.63 -13.32
N TRP A 80 -11.08 -12.46 -13.42
CA TRP A 80 -9.77 -12.22 -14.04
C TRP A 80 -8.78 -11.72 -12.99
N SER A 81 -7.61 -12.36 -12.89
CA SER A 81 -6.51 -11.87 -12.06
C SER A 81 -5.61 -10.97 -12.90
N VAL A 82 -5.64 -9.67 -12.65
CA VAL A 82 -4.86 -8.66 -13.37
C VAL A 82 -3.77 -8.07 -12.48
N ARG A 83 -2.67 -7.59 -13.06
CA ARG A 83 -1.70 -6.77 -12.32
C ARG A 83 -2.36 -5.45 -11.92
N TYR A 84 -1.95 -4.88 -10.79
CA TYR A 84 -2.48 -3.58 -10.35
C TYR A 84 -2.35 -2.48 -11.42
N ALA A 85 -1.27 -2.46 -12.20
CA ALA A 85 -1.08 -1.50 -13.28
C ALA A 85 -2.04 -1.64 -14.48
N ALA A 86 -2.79 -2.75 -14.59
CA ALA A 86 -3.83 -2.96 -15.60
C ALA A 86 -5.24 -2.62 -15.08
N ALA A 87 -5.39 -2.30 -13.79
CA ALA A 87 -6.63 -1.84 -13.19
C ALA A 87 -6.67 -0.31 -13.15
N ILE A 88 -7.68 0.27 -13.79
CA ILE A 88 -7.92 1.70 -13.91
C ILE A 88 -9.14 2.01 -13.02
N PRO A 89 -8.95 2.54 -11.80
CA PRO A 89 -10.07 2.90 -10.95
C PRO A 89 -10.87 4.03 -11.61
N ASP A 90 -12.19 3.90 -11.64
CA ASP A 90 -13.08 4.80 -12.39
C ASP A 90 -13.34 6.12 -11.61
N THR A 91 -12.26 6.81 -11.28
CA THR A 91 -12.29 8.11 -10.60
C THR A 91 -12.39 9.23 -11.63
N ALA A 92 -13.51 9.28 -12.34
CA ALA A 92 -13.92 10.49 -13.04
C ALA A 92 -13.97 11.63 -11.99
N SER A 93 -13.06 12.62 -12.12
CA SER A 93 -12.80 13.75 -11.20
C SER A 93 -11.58 13.68 -10.25
N GLY A 94 -10.49 13.02 -10.65
CA GLY A 94 -9.11 13.51 -10.38
C GLY A 94 -8.50 13.34 -8.96
N PRO A 95 -7.29 13.89 -8.70
CA PRO A 95 -6.49 14.74 -9.58
C PRO A 95 -5.33 14.02 -10.29
N THR A 96 -4.93 14.59 -11.42
CA THR A 96 -3.58 14.47 -11.99
C THR A 96 -2.52 14.69 -10.91
N HIS A 97 -1.41 13.95 -10.97
CA HIS A 97 -0.27 14.13 -10.08
C HIS A 97 0.44 15.47 -10.37
N ALA A 98 -0.14 16.57 -9.88
CA ALA A 98 0.60 17.80 -9.66
C ALA A 98 1.85 17.46 -8.81
N PRO A 99 3.02 18.06 -9.07
CA PRO A 99 4.19 17.84 -8.23
C PRO A 99 3.80 18.12 -6.77
N PRO A 100 4.30 17.33 -5.80
CA PRO A 100 3.82 17.39 -4.42
C PRO A 100 3.93 18.84 -3.92
N SER A 101 2.77 19.45 -3.65
CA SER A 101 2.72 20.81 -3.11
C SER A 101 3.63 20.87 -1.88
N PRO A 102 4.47 21.92 -1.75
CA PRO A 102 5.38 22.02 -0.63
C PRO A 102 4.60 21.86 0.68
N PRO A 103 5.11 21.08 1.65
CA PRO A 103 4.33 20.65 2.80
C PRO A 103 3.69 21.86 3.48
N PRO A 104 2.37 21.82 3.77
CA PRO A 104 1.62 22.97 4.23
C PRO A 104 2.33 23.59 5.42
N ARG A 105 2.80 24.82 5.24
CA ARG A 105 3.70 25.54 6.13
C ARG A 105 3.11 25.49 7.54
N ALA A 106 3.70 24.71 8.43
CA ALA A 106 3.06 24.33 9.68
C ALA A 106 2.66 25.57 10.51
N GLN A 107 1.37 25.88 10.47
CA GLN A 107 0.81 27.06 11.12
C GLN A 107 0.82 26.86 12.63
N ARG A 108 1.32 27.89 13.33
CA ARG A 108 1.32 28.03 14.79
C ARG A 108 -0.06 27.75 15.41
N GLU A 109 -1.14 28.01 14.66
CA GLU A 109 -2.55 27.77 15.03
C GLU A 109 -2.89 26.33 15.45
N LYS A 110 -2.04 25.34 15.17
CA LYS A 110 -2.28 23.92 15.52
C LYS A 110 -1.66 23.47 16.85
N PHE A 111 -0.89 24.33 17.52
CA PHE A 111 -0.12 23.98 18.72
C PHE A 111 -0.35 25.00 19.85
N PHE A 112 -0.61 24.49 21.05
CA PHE A 112 -0.83 25.26 22.27
C PHE A 112 0.29 25.02 23.30
N ILE A 113 0.48 25.96 24.22
CA ILE A 113 1.37 25.75 25.37
C ILE A 113 0.72 24.68 26.27
N GLY A 114 1.50 23.67 26.65
CA GLY A 114 1.01 22.47 27.35
C GLY A 114 0.68 21.28 26.45
N ASP A 115 0.66 21.41 25.12
CA ASP A 115 0.47 20.26 24.23
C ASP A 115 1.64 19.27 24.31
N THR A 116 1.33 17.98 24.40
CA THR A 116 2.29 16.88 24.19
C THR A 116 2.64 16.77 22.70
N VAL A 117 3.94 16.84 22.39
CA VAL A 117 4.46 16.78 21.02
C VAL A 117 5.64 15.83 20.90
N GLY A 118 5.64 15.07 19.81
CA GLY A 118 6.79 14.30 19.35
C GLY A 118 7.60 15.10 18.33
N PHE A 119 8.92 14.95 18.35
CA PHE A 119 9.81 15.45 17.30
C PHE A 119 11.01 14.53 17.12
N THR A 120 11.62 14.57 15.94
CA THR A 120 12.85 13.84 15.65
C THR A 120 14.05 14.76 15.81
N ASP A 121 15.01 14.39 16.65
CA ASP A 121 16.28 15.10 16.84
C ASP A 121 17.27 14.82 15.70
N LYS A 122 18.36 15.59 15.61
CA LYS A 122 19.47 15.47 14.64
C LYS A 122 20.10 14.07 14.58
N HIS A 123 19.96 13.27 15.64
CA HIS A 123 20.40 11.88 15.73
C HIS A 123 19.36 10.85 15.22
N LEU A 124 18.30 11.32 14.56
CA LEU A 124 17.12 10.56 14.13
C LEU A 124 16.34 9.88 15.27
N SER A 125 16.62 10.24 16.53
CA SER A 125 15.86 9.77 17.70
C SER A 125 14.54 10.53 17.83
N GLU A 126 13.42 9.80 17.93
CA GLU A 126 12.13 10.39 18.29
C GLU A 126 12.12 10.71 19.78
N ARG A 127 11.80 11.96 20.12
CA ARG A 127 11.70 12.47 21.49
C ARG A 127 10.30 13.03 21.71
N VAL A 128 9.76 12.84 22.91
CA VAL A 128 8.46 13.36 23.33
C VAL A 128 8.64 14.38 24.44
N GLY A 129 7.88 15.47 24.37
CA GLY A 129 7.92 16.51 25.39
C GLY A 129 6.71 17.44 25.32
N ILE A 130 6.66 18.41 26.23
CA ILE A 130 5.57 19.39 26.33
C ILE A 130 6.01 20.76 25.79
N ILE A 131 5.12 21.45 25.07
CA ILE A 131 5.41 22.82 24.62
C ILE A 131 5.38 23.78 25.82
N VAL A 132 6.53 24.36 26.17
CA VAL A 132 6.63 25.38 27.22
C VAL A 132 6.56 26.82 26.68
N ARG A 133 6.85 27.04 25.39
CA ARG A 133 6.76 28.37 24.76
C ARG A 133 6.51 28.28 23.26
N LEU A 134 5.62 29.12 22.75
CA LEU A 134 5.41 29.31 21.31
C LEU A 134 6.09 30.60 20.83
N ASN A 135 6.89 30.52 19.76
CA ASN A 135 7.43 31.68 19.04
C ASN A 135 6.87 31.71 17.61
N ALA A 136 7.16 32.73 16.82
CA ALA A 136 6.57 32.89 15.48
C ALA A 136 6.95 31.78 14.47
N LYS A 137 8.13 31.14 14.61
CA LYS A 137 8.65 30.11 13.69
C LYS A 137 9.02 28.78 14.37
N THR A 138 9.08 28.74 15.70
CA THR A 138 9.56 27.61 16.51
C THR A 138 8.79 27.53 17.83
N ALA A 139 8.68 26.32 18.38
CA ALA A 139 8.30 26.12 19.78
C ALA A 139 9.53 25.76 20.62
N SER A 140 9.49 26.09 21.90
CA SER A 140 10.37 25.50 22.91
C SER A 140 9.64 24.32 23.55
N VAL A 141 10.23 23.14 23.50
CA VAL A 141 9.71 21.88 24.06
C VAL A 141 10.58 21.46 25.25
N ALA A 142 9.97 21.19 26.41
CA ALA A 142 10.67 20.54 27.52
C ALA A 142 10.49 19.01 27.37
N VAL A 143 11.60 18.29 27.38
CA VAL A 143 11.63 16.82 27.29
C VAL A 143 12.05 16.28 28.65
N ASN A 144 11.27 15.37 29.23
CA ASN A 144 11.45 14.89 30.62
C ASN A 144 12.83 14.24 30.87
N ASP A 145 13.47 13.75 29.82
CA ASP A 145 14.78 13.06 29.81
C ASP A 145 15.98 14.03 29.65
N SER A 146 15.77 15.34 29.59
CA SER A 146 16.85 16.31 29.40
C SER A 146 16.60 17.63 30.13
N GLU A 147 17.60 18.11 30.88
CA GLU A 147 17.55 19.32 31.70
C GLU A 147 17.65 20.62 30.87
N GLY A 148 16.87 20.74 29.79
CA GLY A 148 16.93 21.85 28.86
C GLY A 148 15.75 21.94 27.89
N HIS A 149 15.58 23.11 27.28
CA HIS A 149 14.48 23.38 26.34
C HIS A 149 14.92 23.23 24.88
N TRP A 150 14.27 22.32 24.16
CA TRP A 150 14.52 22.05 22.74
C TRP A 150 13.80 23.07 21.86
N ARG A 151 14.54 23.77 20.98
CA ARG A 151 13.97 24.71 20.02
C ARG A 151 13.66 24.01 18.70
N VAL A 152 12.40 23.66 18.49
CA VAL A 152 11.94 22.85 17.34
C VAL A 152 11.09 23.70 16.41
N SER A 153 11.23 23.55 15.09
CA SER A 153 10.37 24.22 14.10
C SER A 153 9.02 23.52 14.02
N TYR A 154 7.93 24.26 13.76
CA TYR A 154 6.58 23.68 13.67
C TYR A 154 6.46 22.58 12.60
N ALA A 155 7.33 22.58 11.58
CA ALA A 155 7.36 21.56 10.54
C ALA A 155 7.90 20.19 11.01
N LEU A 156 8.63 20.16 12.14
CA LEU A 156 9.19 18.94 12.75
C LEU A 156 8.39 18.47 13.98
N LEU A 157 7.40 19.25 14.43
CA LEU A 157 6.52 18.88 15.53
C LEU A 157 5.36 18.03 15.05
N ARG A 158 5.13 16.92 15.73
CA ARG A 158 3.96 16.05 15.57
C ARG A 158 3.13 16.15 16.85
N LYS A 159 1.87 16.61 16.76
CA LYS A 159 0.97 16.62 17.92
C LYS A 159 0.63 15.18 18.29
N ILE A 160 0.97 14.78 19.51
CA ILE A 160 0.57 13.49 20.06
C ILE A 160 -0.76 13.75 20.75
N VAL A 161 -1.84 13.30 20.12
CA VAL A 161 -3.13 13.19 20.78
C VAL A 161 -3.07 11.89 21.55
N ASP A 162 -2.93 11.97 22.88
CA ASP A 162 -3.06 10.80 23.73
C ASP A 162 -4.47 10.23 23.56
N ILE A 163 -4.56 9.14 22.79
CA ILE A 163 -5.66 8.19 22.90
C ILE A 163 -5.45 7.57 24.28
N LEU A 164 -6.14 8.14 25.28
CA LEU A 164 -6.18 7.59 26.64
C LEU A 164 -6.34 6.07 26.53
N PRO A 165 -5.38 5.27 27.06
CA PRO A 165 -5.64 3.87 27.30
C PRO A 165 -6.94 3.80 28.11
N ARG A 166 -7.87 2.93 27.69
CA ARG A 166 -8.96 2.55 28.57
C ARG A 166 -8.32 1.80 29.72
N ASP A 167 -8.10 2.49 30.84
CA ASP A 167 -7.63 1.86 32.07
C ASP A 167 -8.69 0.87 32.55
N THR A 168 -8.44 -0.40 32.21
CA THR A 168 -9.03 -1.55 32.86
C THR A 168 -8.63 -1.56 34.32
N VAL A 169 -9.52 -1.10 35.19
CA VAL A 169 -9.48 -1.45 36.62
C VAL A 169 -10.62 -2.43 36.92
N ASN A 170 -10.24 -3.56 37.51
CA ASN A 170 -11.10 -4.73 37.65
C ASN A 170 -12.26 -4.51 38.62
N ALA A 171 -13.47 -4.86 38.19
CA ALA A 171 -14.53 -5.36 39.05
C ALA A 171 -14.96 -6.71 38.46
N GLY A 172 -15.02 -7.74 39.30
CA GLY A 172 -15.05 -9.14 38.83
C GLY A 172 -16.45 -9.75 38.66
N SER A 173 -16.44 -11.08 38.72
CA SER A 173 -17.56 -12.02 38.73
C SER A 173 -17.85 -12.74 37.41
N ALA A 174 -18.09 -14.04 37.60
CA ALA A 174 -18.31 -15.07 36.60
C ALA A 174 -19.56 -14.86 35.74
N ASP A 175 -19.46 -15.26 34.47
CA ASP A 175 -20.26 -16.30 33.80
C ASP A 175 -19.94 -16.22 32.30
N GLY A 176 -19.77 -17.30 31.54
CA GLY A 176 -20.29 -18.64 31.76
C GLY A 176 -21.21 -19.04 30.60
N TYR A 177 -20.72 -19.03 29.35
CA TYR A 177 -21.48 -19.57 28.22
C TYR A 177 -20.63 -20.30 27.18
N VAL A 178 -21.15 -21.45 26.72
CA VAL A 178 -20.46 -22.42 25.85
C VAL A 178 -21.23 -22.59 24.55
N ALA A 179 -20.55 -22.45 23.41
CA ALA A 179 -20.92 -22.97 22.09
C ALA A 179 -19.64 -22.96 21.20
N ARG A 180 -19.01 -24.06 20.77
CA ARG A 180 -19.45 -25.11 19.80
C ARG A 180 -20.22 -24.47 18.62
N THR A 181 -19.80 -24.59 17.35
CA THR A 181 -19.31 -25.81 16.67
C THR A 181 -18.42 -25.55 15.43
N ARG A 182 -17.45 -26.45 15.22
CA ARG A 182 -17.09 -27.14 13.94
C ARG A 182 -17.54 -26.45 12.63
N SER A 183 -16.63 -26.08 11.71
CA SER A 183 -16.18 -26.92 10.58
C SER A 183 -15.38 -26.08 9.56
N CYS A 184 -14.51 -26.57 8.67
CA CYS A 184 -13.74 -27.83 8.62
C CYS A 184 -12.58 -27.66 7.61
N TRP A 185 -11.32 -27.73 8.05
CA TRP A 185 -10.14 -27.64 7.16
C TRP A 185 -9.77 -29.01 6.59
N ARG A 186 -10.18 -29.32 5.34
CA ARG A 186 -9.68 -30.50 4.61
C ARG A 186 -8.55 -30.10 3.65
N ILE A 187 -7.32 -30.14 4.16
CA ILE A 187 -6.10 -30.06 3.38
C ILE A 187 -6.02 -31.29 2.45
N ARG A 188 -5.96 -31.10 1.12
CA ARG A 188 -5.58 -32.18 0.20
C ARG A 188 -4.06 -32.11 0.00
N ALA A 189 -3.35 -33.01 0.70
CA ALA A 189 -1.90 -33.10 0.63
C ALA A 189 -1.40 -33.56 -0.75
N ARG A 190 -0.16 -33.21 -1.08
CA ARG A 190 0.55 -33.64 -2.29
C ARG A 190 0.94 -35.12 -2.14
N GLY A 191 0.63 -35.93 -3.15
CA GLY A 191 1.24 -37.25 -3.33
C GLY A 191 2.34 -37.16 -4.39
N ALA A 192 3.57 -37.52 -4.04
CA ALA A 192 4.71 -37.55 -4.95
C ALA A 192 5.30 -38.96 -5.03
N LYS A 193 6.12 -39.20 -6.07
CA LYS A 193 6.91 -40.42 -6.37
C LYS A 193 6.10 -41.60 -6.99
N PRO A 194 6.76 -42.59 -7.62
CA PRO A 194 8.20 -42.71 -7.92
C PRO A 194 8.55 -42.95 -9.40
N THR A 195 9.85 -42.79 -9.69
CA THR A 195 10.58 -43.32 -10.85
C THR A 195 10.34 -44.81 -11.07
N ARG A 196 10.33 -45.27 -12.32
CA ARG A 196 10.52 -46.70 -12.65
C ARG A 196 11.56 -46.88 -13.76
N PHE A 197 12.53 -47.76 -13.47
CA PHE A 197 13.62 -48.16 -14.36
C PHE A 197 13.20 -49.34 -15.26
N ALA A 198 14.02 -49.61 -16.29
CA ALA A 198 14.06 -50.73 -17.25
C ALA A 198 13.70 -50.34 -18.70
N GLY A 199 14.45 -50.72 -19.73
CA GLY A 199 15.76 -51.40 -19.73
C GLY A 199 16.05 -52.18 -21.02
N ILE A 200 17.19 -51.86 -21.66
CA ILE A 200 18.02 -52.74 -22.51
C ILE A 200 17.37 -53.32 -23.80
N ARG A 201 17.99 -53.03 -24.95
CA ARG A 201 18.52 -54.07 -25.86
C ARG A 201 19.65 -53.52 -26.73
N SER A 202 20.50 -54.45 -27.19
CA SER A 202 21.82 -54.26 -27.78
C SER A 202 21.87 -54.89 -29.18
N SER A 203 22.94 -54.55 -29.90
CA SER A 203 23.48 -55.23 -31.09
C SER A 203 22.76 -54.91 -32.42
N ALA A 204 23.45 -54.94 -33.56
CA ALA A 204 24.84 -55.38 -33.82
C ALA A 204 25.63 -54.33 -34.62
#